data_AF-A0A090VH27-F1
#
_entry.id   AF-A0A090VH27-F1
#
_cell.length_a   1.000
_cell.length_b   1.000
_cell.length_c   1.000
_cell.angle_alpha   90.00
_cell.angle_beta   90.00
_cell.angle_gamma   90.00
#
_symmetry.space_group_name_H-M   'P 1'
#
loop_
_entity.id
_entity.type
_entity.pdbx_description
1 polymer ?
#
loop_
_entity_poly.entity_id
_entity_poly.type
_entity_poly.pdbx_seq_one_letter_code
_entity_poly.pdbx_strand_id
1 'polypeptide(L)'
;MYWETDNALYIDEPDVSKTTQDTYIGGGQGEAASFTVDATPDLTGATVATQLNTIGIAVSGASIFNDQEGAGDLDQAAGSLDWAGAHKGPGVYHYHLEPTPITSDDDSLVGILLDGVFIYGRQCNSTGGTPTDLDASGGHTSVTQYTDGVEEYHYHIINEVYAAGNYAYQPAYVLFAGPFQGY
;
A
#
# COMPACT_ATOMS: atom_id res chain seq x y z
N MET A 1 18.77 -6.10 0.80
CA MET A 1 17.56 -5.55 1.45
C MET A 1 16.94 -6.57 2.41
N TYR A 2 15.73 -6.37 2.91
CA TYR A 2 15.13 -6.91 4.15
C TYR A 2 15.13 -8.42 4.43
N TRP A 3 15.61 -9.28 3.55
CA TRP A 3 15.95 -10.66 3.89
C TRP A 3 17.43 -10.80 4.31
N GLU A 4 17.78 -11.84 5.04
CA GLU A 4 19.19 -12.16 5.31
C GLU A 4 19.92 -12.55 4.03
N THR A 5 21.23 -12.28 3.94
CA THR A 5 22.02 -12.49 2.69
C THR A 5 22.10 -13.95 2.21
N ASP A 6 21.84 -14.91 3.10
CA ASP A 6 21.76 -16.34 2.80
C ASP A 6 20.34 -16.82 2.45
N ASN A 7 19.35 -15.92 2.50
CA ASN A 7 17.97 -16.22 2.14
C ASN A 7 17.76 -16.16 0.62
N ALA A 8 16.98 -17.09 0.07
CA ALA A 8 16.69 -17.16 -1.37
C ALA A 8 15.92 -15.94 -1.93
N LEU A 9 15.22 -15.20 -1.05
CA LEU A 9 14.48 -13.98 -1.39
C LEU A 9 15.33 -12.71 -1.21
N TYR A 10 16.60 -12.84 -0.82
CA TYR A 10 17.50 -11.71 -0.73
C TYR A 10 17.76 -11.10 -2.10
N ILE A 11 17.62 -9.78 -2.16
CA ILE A 11 18.01 -8.96 -3.29
C ILE A 11 18.95 -7.88 -2.74
N ASP A 12 20.05 -7.63 -3.44
CA ASP A 12 20.97 -6.55 -3.10
C ASP A 12 20.45 -5.23 -3.68
N GLU A 13 20.39 -4.21 -2.83
CA GLU A 13 19.84 -2.90 -3.17
C GLU A 13 20.80 -1.82 -2.63
N PRO A 14 21.86 -1.51 -3.38
CA PRO A 14 22.95 -0.66 -2.88
C PRO A 14 22.54 0.78 -2.60
N ASP A 15 21.44 1.23 -3.22
CA ASP A 15 20.90 2.59 -3.08
C ASP A 15 19.81 2.70 -1.99
N VAL A 16 19.49 1.59 -1.30
CA VAL A 16 18.48 1.55 -0.23
C VAL A 16 19.17 1.49 1.13
N SER A 17 18.75 2.37 2.04
CA SER A 17 19.32 2.51 3.38
C SER A 17 18.30 2.18 4.47
N LYS A 18 18.52 1.11 5.24
CA LYS A 18 17.62 0.75 6.36
C LYS A 18 17.54 1.89 7.38
N THR A 19 16.33 2.20 7.85
CA THR A 19 16.11 3.16 8.95
C THR A 19 16.68 2.65 10.27
N THR A 20 16.63 1.33 10.50
CA THR A 20 17.19 0.66 11.66
C THR A 20 18.08 -0.48 11.20
N GLN A 21 19.31 -0.52 11.69
CA GLN A 21 20.24 -1.60 11.40
C GLN A 21 19.70 -2.93 11.96
N ASP A 22 19.96 -4.03 11.27
CA ASP A 22 19.56 -5.39 11.65
C ASP A 22 18.03 -5.67 11.69
N THR A 23 17.24 -4.88 10.95
CA THR A 23 15.84 -5.25 10.66
C THR A 23 15.76 -6.20 9.46
N TYR A 24 15.35 -7.44 9.71
CA TYR A 24 15.17 -8.46 8.67
C TYR A 24 13.82 -9.13 8.82
N ILE A 25 13.16 -9.43 7.70
CA ILE A 25 11.96 -10.26 7.65
C ILE A 25 12.34 -11.65 8.16
N GLY A 26 11.59 -12.12 9.16
CA GLY A 26 11.87 -13.39 9.85
C GLY A 26 13.07 -13.35 10.80
N GLY A 27 13.69 -12.17 11.01
CA GLY A 27 14.91 -12.01 11.81
C GLY A 27 14.70 -11.58 13.27
N GLY A 28 13.50 -11.18 13.70
CA GLY A 28 13.35 -10.65 15.07
C GLY A 28 11.95 -10.17 15.49
N GLN A 29 11.88 -9.19 16.38
CA GLN A 29 10.63 -8.64 16.93
C GLN A 29 9.78 -7.96 15.85
N GLY A 30 8.46 -7.91 16.05
CA GLY A 30 7.56 -7.15 15.17
C GLY A 30 7.16 -7.86 13.86
N GLU A 31 7.28 -9.19 13.75
CA GLU A 31 6.85 -9.95 12.55
C GLU A 31 5.35 -10.21 12.48
N ALA A 32 4.63 -10.02 13.58
CA ALA A 32 3.21 -10.32 13.68
C ALA A 32 2.42 -9.07 14.01
N ALA A 33 1.41 -8.79 13.19
CA ALA A 33 0.35 -7.84 13.50
C ALA A 33 -0.99 -8.59 13.51
N SER A 34 -1.94 -8.07 14.29
CA SER A 34 -3.33 -8.49 14.27
C SER A 34 -4.16 -7.24 14.12
N PHE A 35 -5.07 -7.25 13.18
CA PHE A 35 -6.04 -6.19 12.93
C PHE A 35 -7.35 -6.85 12.46
N THR A 36 -8.41 -6.08 12.49
CA THR A 36 -9.73 -6.47 11.98
C THR A 36 -10.07 -5.59 10.81
N VAL A 37 -10.74 -6.18 9.83
CA VAL A 37 -11.27 -5.49 8.67
C VAL A 37 -12.78 -5.63 8.72
N ASP A 38 -13.50 -4.56 8.40
CA ASP A 38 -14.95 -4.61 8.33
C ASP A 38 -15.39 -5.58 7.24
N ALA A 39 -16.27 -6.52 7.60
CA ALA A 39 -16.78 -7.51 6.65
C ALA A 39 -17.76 -6.88 5.63
N THR A 40 -18.31 -5.71 5.96
CA THR A 40 -19.22 -4.94 5.12
C THR A 40 -18.87 -3.46 5.29
N PRO A 41 -18.37 -2.78 4.23
CA PRO A 41 -18.06 -1.35 4.30
C PRO A 41 -19.29 -0.48 4.58
N ASP A 42 -19.18 0.51 5.49
CA ASP A 42 -20.24 1.50 5.72
C ASP A 42 -20.11 2.69 4.77
N LEU A 43 -20.34 2.45 3.48
CA LEU A 43 -20.23 3.48 2.43
C LEU A 43 -21.21 4.67 2.60
N THR A 44 -22.12 4.60 3.57
CA THR A 44 -23.03 5.70 3.94
C THR A 44 -22.54 6.52 5.14
N GLY A 45 -21.50 6.04 5.80
CA GLY A 45 -20.86 6.67 6.95
C GLY A 45 -20.06 7.92 6.59
N ALA A 46 -19.33 8.43 7.59
CA ALA A 46 -18.41 9.54 7.38
C ALA A 46 -17.06 9.01 6.88
N THR A 47 -16.33 9.85 6.15
CA THR A 47 -14.94 9.53 5.84
C THR A 47 -14.07 9.69 7.09
N VAL A 48 -13.08 8.80 7.25
CA VAL A 48 -12.18 8.78 8.42
C VAL A 48 -10.74 8.85 7.95
N ALA A 49 -10.00 9.85 8.43
CA ALA A 49 -8.58 9.96 8.13
C ALA A 49 -7.82 8.71 8.58
N THR A 50 -6.95 8.20 7.71
CA THR A 50 -6.03 7.12 8.08
C THR A 50 -5.07 7.57 9.17
N GLN A 51 -4.60 6.61 9.96
CA GLN A 51 -3.65 6.83 11.03
C GLN A 51 -2.33 6.12 10.71
N LEU A 52 -1.28 6.43 11.47
CA LEU A 52 -0.05 5.66 11.46
C LEU A 52 -0.34 4.18 11.75
N ASN A 53 0.60 3.32 11.33
CA ASN A 53 0.54 1.86 11.40
C ASN A 53 -0.32 1.22 10.29
N THR A 54 -0.68 -0.04 10.49
CA THR A 54 -1.40 -0.85 9.51
C THR A 54 -2.81 -0.28 9.28
N ILE A 55 -3.06 0.13 8.03
CA ILE A 55 -4.36 0.59 7.52
C ILE A 55 -5.00 -0.44 6.56
N GLY A 56 -4.33 -1.57 6.33
CA GLY A 56 -4.81 -2.64 5.49
C GLY A 56 -3.81 -3.78 5.35
N ILE A 57 -4.16 -4.78 4.57
CA ILE A 57 -3.30 -5.92 4.25
C ILE A 57 -3.27 -6.17 2.76
N ALA A 58 -2.06 -6.31 2.23
CA ALA A 58 -1.83 -6.65 0.84
C ALA A 58 -2.09 -8.14 0.58
N VAL A 59 -2.33 -8.52 -0.67
CA VAL A 59 -2.47 -9.94 -1.08
C VAL A 59 -1.21 -10.78 -0.80
N SER A 60 -0.05 -10.14 -0.63
CA SER A 60 1.19 -10.78 -0.17
C SER A 60 1.20 -11.10 1.33
N GLY A 61 0.26 -10.56 2.10
CA GLY A 61 0.17 -10.69 3.55
C GLY A 61 0.91 -9.59 4.34
N ALA A 62 1.65 -8.70 3.68
CA ALA A 62 2.30 -7.57 4.33
C ALA A 62 1.30 -6.45 4.65
N SER A 63 1.61 -5.65 5.66
CA SER A 63 0.77 -4.52 6.04
C SER A 63 0.83 -3.41 4.98
N ILE A 64 -0.28 -2.68 4.87
CA ILE A 64 -0.38 -1.43 4.10
C ILE A 64 -0.37 -0.28 5.09
N PHE A 65 0.48 0.72 4.85
CA PHE A 65 0.55 1.97 5.61
C PHE A 65 0.16 3.13 4.68
N ASN A 66 -0.18 4.28 5.26
CA ASN A 66 -0.49 5.49 4.50
C ASN A 66 0.78 6.25 4.07
N ASP A 67 0.64 7.47 3.58
CA ASP A 67 1.73 8.36 3.17
C ASP A 67 2.52 9.01 4.32
N GLN A 68 2.39 8.49 5.55
CA GLN A 68 3.05 9.02 6.74
C GLN A 68 4.00 8.02 7.38
N GLU A 69 5.11 8.53 7.92
CA GLU A 69 6.10 7.78 8.70
C GLU A 69 6.60 8.65 9.88
N GLY A 70 6.77 8.07 11.06
CA GLY A 70 7.32 8.79 12.23
C GLY A 70 6.55 10.06 12.65
N ALA A 71 5.24 10.12 12.38
CA ALA A 71 4.37 11.29 12.54
C ALA A 71 4.68 12.49 11.61
N GLY A 72 5.35 12.24 10.47
CA GLY A 72 5.53 13.18 9.38
C GLY A 72 5.36 12.50 8.02
N ASP A 73 5.71 13.21 6.95
CA ASP A 73 5.56 12.72 5.58
C ASP A 73 6.57 11.60 5.26
N LEU A 74 6.16 10.67 4.40
CA LEU A 74 6.96 9.52 3.94
C LEU A 74 8.34 9.90 3.38
N ASP A 75 8.50 11.08 2.77
CA ASP A 75 9.75 11.58 2.19
C ASP A 75 10.99 11.37 3.08
N GLN A 76 10.83 11.47 4.40
CA GLN A 76 11.94 11.30 5.34
C GLN A 76 12.47 9.85 5.39
N ALA A 77 11.61 8.87 5.11
CA ALA A 77 11.93 7.45 5.13
C ALA A 77 11.98 6.82 3.74
N ALA A 78 11.64 7.55 2.68
CA ALA A 78 11.57 7.03 1.32
C ALA A 78 12.89 6.38 0.83
N GLY A 79 14.07 6.83 1.30
CA GLY A 79 15.35 6.18 1.00
C GLY A 79 15.57 4.81 1.64
N SER A 80 14.66 4.38 2.51
CA SER A 80 14.64 3.01 3.08
C SER A 80 13.66 2.08 2.39
N LEU A 81 12.82 2.61 1.50
CA LEU A 81 11.90 1.78 0.73
C LEU A 81 12.68 0.99 -0.31
N ASP A 82 12.38 -0.29 -0.36
CA ASP A 82 12.92 -1.22 -1.32
C ASP A 82 12.22 -1.13 -2.68
N TRP A 83 12.64 -1.94 -3.66
CA TRP A 83 12.07 -1.91 -5.00
C TRP A 83 10.56 -2.18 -5.04
N ALA A 84 10.05 -2.88 -4.02
CA ALA A 84 8.64 -3.20 -3.86
C ALA A 84 7.85 -2.07 -3.20
N GLY A 85 8.46 -0.91 -2.94
CA GLY A 85 7.77 0.25 -2.36
C GLY A 85 7.49 0.10 -0.86
N ALA A 86 8.21 -0.79 -0.19
CA ALA A 86 8.01 -1.13 1.21
C ALA A 86 9.31 -1.07 1.98
N HIS A 87 9.20 -1.08 3.31
CA HIS A 87 10.36 -1.24 4.16
C HIS A 87 10.05 -2.06 5.40
N LYS A 88 11.10 -2.30 6.21
CA LYS A 88 10.96 -2.84 7.56
C LYS A 88 11.67 -1.96 8.59
N GLY A 89 10.87 -1.34 9.44
CA GLY A 89 11.30 -0.72 10.70
C GLY A 89 11.36 -1.74 11.86
N PRO A 90 11.29 -1.30 13.13
CA PRO A 90 11.20 -2.21 14.29
C PRO A 90 9.88 -3.02 14.33
N GLY A 91 8.89 -2.65 13.53
CA GLY A 91 7.62 -3.36 13.38
C GLY A 91 7.60 -4.31 12.17
N VAL A 92 6.41 -4.48 11.59
CA VAL A 92 6.18 -5.34 10.42
C VAL A 92 6.81 -4.75 9.16
N TYR A 93 7.06 -5.61 8.16
CA TYR A 93 7.31 -5.13 6.81
C TYR A 93 6.01 -4.58 6.21
N HIS A 94 6.07 -3.41 5.58
CA HIS A 94 4.87 -2.73 5.12
C HIS A 94 5.11 -1.85 3.90
N TYR A 95 4.08 -1.78 3.05
CA TYR A 95 4.04 -0.93 1.85
C TYR A 95 3.58 0.47 2.19
N HIS A 96 4.28 1.46 1.64
CA HIS A 96 3.80 2.83 1.53
C HIS A 96 3.52 3.22 0.07
N LEU A 97 4.26 2.62 -0.87
CA LEU A 97 4.14 2.89 -2.29
C LEU A 97 3.51 1.71 -3.04
N GLU A 98 3.16 1.93 -4.30
CA GLU A 98 2.70 0.90 -5.24
C GLU A 98 3.56 -0.36 -5.11
N PRO A 99 2.97 -1.49 -4.68
CA PRO A 99 3.70 -2.74 -4.54
C PRO A 99 4.00 -3.30 -5.92
N THR A 100 5.13 -2.89 -6.51
CA THR A 100 5.53 -3.26 -7.89
C THR A 100 5.56 -4.77 -8.18
N PRO A 101 5.83 -5.70 -7.22
CA PRO A 101 5.65 -7.12 -7.48
C PRO A 101 4.18 -7.59 -7.63
N ILE A 102 3.21 -6.79 -7.18
CA ILE A 102 1.77 -7.09 -7.17
C ILE A 102 1.04 -6.34 -8.28
N THR A 103 1.34 -5.06 -8.47
CA THR A 103 0.72 -4.15 -9.45
C THR A 103 1.78 -3.24 -10.03
N SER A 104 1.73 -2.97 -11.33
CA SER A 104 2.56 -1.94 -11.95
C SER A 104 1.81 -1.27 -13.09
N ASP A 105 1.18 -0.13 -12.79
CA ASP A 105 0.31 0.58 -13.74
C ASP A 105 -0.76 -0.34 -14.36
N ASP A 106 -1.39 -1.18 -13.54
CA ASP A 106 -2.40 -2.15 -13.98
C ASP A 106 -3.61 -2.13 -13.04
N ASP A 107 -4.51 -3.10 -13.21
CA ASP A 107 -5.77 -3.22 -12.50
C ASP A 107 -5.74 -4.32 -11.42
N SER A 108 -4.57 -4.80 -11.01
CA SER A 108 -4.45 -5.92 -10.05
C SER A 108 -5.00 -5.58 -8.67
N LEU A 109 -5.60 -6.57 -7.99
CA LEU A 109 -5.99 -6.44 -6.59
C LEU A 109 -4.74 -6.36 -5.71
N VAL A 110 -4.56 -5.23 -5.02
CA VAL A 110 -3.42 -4.99 -4.14
C VAL A 110 -3.68 -5.51 -2.73
N GLY A 111 -4.89 -5.30 -2.21
CA GLY A 111 -5.24 -5.66 -0.84
C GLY A 111 -6.62 -5.17 -0.41
N ILE A 112 -6.85 -5.23 0.91
CA ILE A 112 -8.06 -4.74 1.57
C ILE A 112 -7.67 -3.80 2.70
N LEU A 113 -8.36 -2.66 2.81
CA LEU A 113 -8.15 -1.68 3.86
C LEU A 113 -9.05 -1.96 5.08
N LEU A 114 -8.79 -1.30 6.22
CA LEU A 114 -9.49 -1.60 7.48
C LEU A 114 -11.01 -1.37 7.43
N ASP A 115 -11.47 -0.49 6.55
CA ASP A 115 -12.90 -0.22 6.30
C ASP A 115 -13.58 -1.27 5.40
N GLY A 116 -12.87 -2.34 5.05
CA GLY A 116 -13.42 -3.45 4.26
C GLY A 116 -13.42 -3.22 2.76
N VAL A 117 -12.89 -2.08 2.30
CA VAL A 117 -12.85 -1.73 0.88
C VAL A 117 -11.57 -2.27 0.26
N PHE A 118 -11.69 -2.87 -0.93
CA PHE A 118 -10.54 -3.33 -1.71
C PHE A 118 -9.79 -2.17 -2.35
N ILE A 119 -8.47 -2.30 -2.45
CA ILE A 119 -7.62 -1.40 -3.22
C ILE A 119 -7.00 -2.13 -4.41
N TYR A 120 -7.14 -1.53 -5.59
CA TYR A 120 -6.59 -2.00 -6.85
C TYR A 120 -5.46 -1.10 -7.35
N GLY A 121 -4.75 -1.57 -8.37
CA GLY A 121 -3.72 -0.80 -9.06
C GLY A 121 -4.24 0.49 -9.71
N ARG A 122 -3.38 1.16 -10.47
CA ARG A 122 -3.67 2.49 -11.04
C ARG A 122 -4.69 2.49 -12.17
N GLN A 123 -5.01 1.33 -12.75
CA GLN A 123 -6.02 1.19 -13.79
C GLN A 123 -7.31 0.59 -13.25
N CYS A 124 -8.42 0.97 -13.88
CA CYS A 124 -9.72 0.40 -13.62
C CYS A 124 -10.06 -0.64 -14.69
N ASN A 125 -10.37 -1.86 -14.24
CA ASN A 125 -10.78 -2.96 -15.11
C ASN A 125 -11.99 -2.60 -16.00
N SER A 126 -12.96 -1.85 -15.46
CA SER A 126 -14.18 -1.50 -16.20
C SER A 126 -13.96 -0.49 -17.34
N THR A 127 -12.94 0.37 -17.23
CA THR A 127 -12.63 1.41 -18.22
C THR A 127 -11.42 1.06 -19.09
N GLY A 128 -10.57 0.13 -18.65
CA GLY A 128 -9.31 -0.24 -19.32
C GLY A 128 -8.24 0.85 -19.26
N GLY A 129 -8.26 1.70 -18.22
CA GLY A 129 -7.28 2.76 -18.02
C GLY A 129 -7.42 3.46 -16.67
N THR A 130 -6.67 4.54 -16.45
CA THR A 130 -6.75 5.31 -15.20
C THR A 130 -8.15 5.90 -15.01
N PRO A 131 -8.82 5.65 -13.87
CA PRO A 131 -10.13 6.20 -13.57
C PRO A 131 -10.07 7.73 -13.46
N THR A 132 -11.10 8.41 -13.95
CA THR A 132 -11.19 9.89 -13.95
C THR A 132 -12.32 10.43 -13.08
N ASP A 133 -13.04 9.55 -12.40
CA ASP A 133 -14.25 9.80 -11.62
C ASP A 133 -14.10 9.38 -10.16
N LEU A 134 -12.86 9.28 -9.68
CA LEU A 134 -12.56 8.99 -8.28
C LEU A 134 -13.11 10.09 -7.35
N ASP A 135 -13.61 9.67 -6.19
CA ASP A 135 -14.02 10.56 -5.12
C ASP A 135 -12.83 11.07 -4.29
N ALA A 136 -13.12 11.79 -3.20
CA ALA A 136 -12.10 12.37 -2.33
C ALA A 136 -11.26 11.32 -1.56
N SER A 137 -11.73 10.08 -1.47
CA SER A 137 -11.04 8.95 -0.86
C SER A 137 -10.20 8.17 -1.89
N GLY A 138 -10.28 8.54 -3.18
CA GLY A 138 -9.58 7.86 -4.26
C GLY A 138 -10.30 6.59 -4.74
N GLY A 139 -11.61 6.47 -4.48
CA GLY A 139 -12.40 5.32 -4.88
C GLY A 139 -13.55 5.67 -5.81
N HIS A 140 -14.14 4.65 -6.42
CA HIS A 140 -15.36 4.76 -7.21
C HIS A 140 -16.13 3.44 -7.23
N THR A 141 -17.34 3.45 -7.79
CA THR A 141 -18.16 2.24 -7.94
C THR A 141 -18.15 1.77 -9.38
N SER A 142 -17.62 0.58 -9.62
CA SER A 142 -17.66 -0.07 -10.93
C SER A 142 -17.48 -1.59 -10.81
N VAL A 143 -17.47 -2.31 -11.94
CA VAL A 143 -17.20 -3.75 -11.98
C VAL A 143 -15.69 -4.03 -11.95
N THR A 144 -15.25 -5.00 -11.16
CA THR A 144 -13.84 -5.44 -11.08
C THR A 144 -13.67 -6.83 -11.70
N GLN A 145 -12.46 -7.39 -11.71
CA GLN A 145 -12.26 -8.76 -12.21
C GLN A 145 -12.93 -9.81 -11.32
N TYR A 146 -13.35 -9.43 -10.10
CA TYR A 146 -13.77 -10.35 -9.05
C TYR A 146 -15.26 -10.24 -8.69
N THR A 147 -16.03 -9.37 -9.35
CA THR A 147 -17.43 -9.10 -8.97
C THR A 147 -18.50 -9.77 -9.84
N ASP A 148 -18.12 -10.57 -10.84
CA ASP A 148 -19.05 -11.26 -11.76
C ASP A 148 -20.12 -10.33 -12.38
N GLY A 149 -19.69 -9.12 -12.76
CA GLY A 149 -20.55 -8.10 -13.38
C GLY A 149 -21.43 -7.31 -12.41
N VAL A 150 -21.30 -7.52 -11.10
CA VAL A 150 -21.91 -6.66 -10.08
C VAL A 150 -20.98 -5.49 -9.77
N GLU A 151 -21.51 -4.29 -9.57
CA GLU A 151 -20.68 -3.14 -9.18
C GLU A 151 -20.29 -3.20 -7.70
N GLU A 152 -19.05 -2.82 -7.39
CA GLU A 152 -18.56 -2.64 -6.02
C GLU A 152 -17.82 -1.30 -5.90
N TYR A 153 -17.86 -0.70 -4.71
CA TYR A 153 -17.00 0.44 -4.41
C TYR A 153 -15.59 -0.07 -4.09
N HIS A 154 -14.57 0.52 -4.70
CA HIS A 154 -13.18 0.17 -4.49
C HIS A 154 -12.24 1.35 -4.69
N TYR A 155 -11.07 1.28 -4.07
CA TYR A 155 -10.00 2.26 -4.20
C TYR A 155 -9.06 1.93 -5.35
N HIS A 156 -8.40 2.98 -5.83
CA HIS A 156 -7.26 2.87 -6.73
C HIS A 156 -6.04 3.54 -6.12
N ILE A 157 -4.86 2.99 -6.42
CA ILE A 157 -3.62 3.76 -6.33
C ILE A 157 -3.77 4.98 -7.24
N ILE A 158 -3.59 6.18 -6.68
CA ILE A 158 -3.69 7.41 -7.45
C ILE A 158 -2.49 7.51 -8.40
N ASN A 159 -2.76 7.77 -9.67
CA ASN A 159 -1.72 7.93 -10.70
C ASN A 159 -1.07 9.32 -10.64
N GLU A 160 -0.64 9.73 -9.45
CA GLU A 160 0.08 10.97 -9.17
C GLU A 160 1.44 10.62 -8.59
N VAL A 161 2.50 11.19 -9.20
CA VAL A 161 3.87 10.96 -8.74
C VAL A 161 4.08 11.66 -7.40
N TYR A 162 4.43 10.89 -6.38
CA TYR A 162 4.83 11.39 -5.08
C TYR A 162 6.29 11.84 -5.11
N ALA A 163 6.57 13.01 -4.53
CA ALA A 163 7.86 13.69 -4.64
C ALA A 163 8.93 13.15 -3.66
N ALA A 164 9.18 11.85 -3.67
CA ALA A 164 10.15 11.19 -2.80
C ALA A 164 11.59 11.27 -3.32
N GLY A 165 12.27 12.40 -3.21
CA GLY A 165 13.59 12.64 -3.85
C GLY A 165 14.73 11.68 -3.48
N ASN A 166 14.61 10.93 -2.38
CA ASN A 166 15.58 9.94 -1.90
C ASN A 166 15.16 8.48 -2.16
N TYR A 167 13.98 8.22 -2.73
CA TYR A 167 13.58 6.86 -3.10
C TYR A 167 14.38 6.35 -4.31
N ALA A 168 14.91 5.13 -4.21
CA ALA A 168 15.88 4.57 -5.16
C ALA A 168 15.27 4.18 -6.52
N TYR A 169 13.97 3.89 -6.60
CA TYR A 169 13.33 3.26 -7.77
C TYR A 169 12.28 4.13 -8.46
N GLN A 170 12.51 5.44 -8.53
CA GLN A 170 11.59 6.42 -9.14
C GLN A 170 10.92 5.95 -10.44
N PRO A 171 9.65 6.34 -10.69
CA PRO A 171 8.81 7.22 -9.87
C PRO A 171 8.18 6.52 -8.65
N ALA A 172 7.85 7.30 -7.62
CA ALA A 172 7.07 6.83 -6.47
C ALA A 172 5.58 7.13 -6.68
N TYR A 173 4.72 6.15 -6.39
CA TYR A 173 3.27 6.30 -6.33
C TYR A 173 2.81 5.85 -4.96
N VAL A 174 2.14 6.72 -4.20
CA VAL A 174 1.62 6.34 -2.88
C VAL A 174 0.53 5.30 -3.03
N LEU A 175 0.61 4.23 -2.25
CA LEU A 175 -0.38 3.17 -2.24
C LEU A 175 -1.75 3.70 -1.79
N PHE A 176 -1.80 4.42 -0.67
CA PHE A 176 -3.04 5.05 -0.20
C PHE A 176 -2.76 6.27 0.69
N ALA A 177 -3.27 7.44 0.30
CA ALA A 177 -3.22 8.69 1.09
C ALA A 177 -4.61 9.22 1.47
N GLY A 178 -5.68 8.53 1.02
CA GLY A 178 -7.05 8.96 1.25
C GLY A 178 -7.51 8.74 2.69
N PRO A 179 -8.60 9.39 3.11
CA PRO A 179 -9.41 8.86 4.20
C PRO A 179 -10.10 7.56 3.77
N PHE A 180 -10.45 6.70 4.72
CA PHE A 180 -11.44 5.65 4.52
C PHE A 180 -12.79 6.28 4.15
N GLN A 181 -13.57 5.60 3.31
CA GLN A 181 -14.82 6.12 2.75
C GLN A 181 -15.99 5.89 3.71
N GLY A 182 -15.89 4.86 4.56
CA GLY A 182 -17.01 4.37 5.36
C GLY A 182 -16.58 3.57 6.58
N TYR A 183 -16.00 4.26 7.58
CA TYR A 183 -15.43 3.70 8.81
C TYR A 183 -16.07 4.30 10.08
#